data_AF-A0A8T3P3I8-F1
#
_entry.id   AF-A0A8T3P3I8-F1
#
_cell.length_a   1.000
_cell.length_b   1.000
_cell.length_c   1.000
_cell.angle_alpha   90.00
_cell.angle_beta   90.00
_cell.angle_gamma   90.00
#
_symmetry.space_group_name_H-M   'P 1'
#
loop_
_entity.id
_entity.type
_entity.pdbx_description
1 polymer ?
#
loop_
_entity_poly.entity_id
_entity_poly.type
_entity_poly.pdbx_seq_one_letter_code
_entity_poly.pdbx_strand_id
1 'polypeptide(L)'
;DTIINQKGKDCICIYVAIGQKVSAIANVVTKLEEHDAMSHTIIVAAGASDSAAMQYIAPYAGCAMGEYFRDRGRDALIVYDDLTKQAWAYREVSLLLRRPPGREAYPGDVFYLHSRLLERASRVNAEYVERFTDGEVKDKTGSLTALPIIETQAGDVSAFVPTNVISITDGQIFLDTDLFNSGIRPAIDAGLSVSRVGGAAQTKIIKKVGGGIRLALAQYRELAAYSQFASDLDEQTRKQLERGKRITELMKQKQYAPLSVAEMAVSLFAGNEGYLDDVPVNKVVAFETELRGYLGSEQKDLMDKIEESGDYSDDIVKGMREALDDFKENHTW
;
A
#
# COMPACT_ATOMS: atom_id res chain seq x y z
N ASP A 1 6.97 3.60 -4.79
CA ASP A 1 6.77 4.47 -3.60
C ASP A 1 7.02 3.75 -2.28
N THR A 2 6.42 2.60 -2.00
CA THR A 2 6.61 1.90 -0.71
C THR A 2 8.08 1.66 -0.37
N ILE A 3 8.88 1.14 -1.31
CA ILE A 3 10.33 0.95 -1.13
C ILE A 3 11.06 2.26 -0.79
N ILE A 4 10.70 3.36 -1.47
CA ILE A 4 11.28 4.69 -1.23
C ILE A 4 10.93 5.16 0.20
N ASN A 5 9.70 4.91 0.64
CA ASN A 5 9.23 5.28 1.98
C ASN A 5 9.90 4.47 3.11
N GLN A 6 10.65 3.40 2.81
CA GLN A 6 11.43 2.66 3.79
C GLN A 6 12.82 3.24 4.05
N LYS A 7 13.22 4.28 3.31
CA LYS A 7 14.50 4.98 3.52
C LYS A 7 14.60 5.45 4.98
N GLY A 8 15.68 5.05 5.67
CA GLY A 8 15.93 5.41 7.07
C GLY A 8 15.15 4.60 8.12
N LYS A 9 14.33 3.61 7.73
CA LYS A 9 13.47 2.84 8.66
C LYS A 9 14.02 1.43 9.02
N ASP A 10 15.32 1.20 8.82
CA ASP A 10 16.01 -0.11 9.01
C ASP A 10 15.23 -1.31 8.43
N CYS A 11 14.69 -1.14 7.22
CA CYS A 11 13.97 -2.18 6.50
C CYS A 11 14.64 -2.44 5.16
N ILE A 12 15.14 -3.65 4.96
CA ILE A 12 15.74 -4.04 3.68
C ILE A 12 14.64 -4.32 2.67
N CYS A 13 14.73 -3.70 1.51
CA CYS A 13 13.76 -3.87 0.44
C CYS A 13 14.27 -4.85 -0.62
N ILE A 14 13.36 -5.61 -1.23
CA ILE A 14 13.65 -6.53 -2.31
C ILE A 14 12.58 -6.32 -3.38
N TYR A 15 12.99 -6.08 -4.60
CA TYR A 15 12.07 -5.98 -5.74
C TYR A 15 12.41 -7.07 -6.75
N VAL A 16 11.45 -7.96 -6.97
CA VAL A 16 11.59 -9.11 -7.88
C VAL A 16 10.79 -8.83 -9.15
N ALA A 17 11.50 -8.57 -10.25
CA ALA A 17 10.90 -8.39 -11.57
C ALA A 17 10.84 -9.73 -12.33
N ILE A 18 9.63 -10.12 -12.76
CA ILE A 18 9.29 -11.43 -13.33
C ILE A 18 8.59 -11.19 -14.66
N GLY A 19 9.25 -11.58 -15.76
CA GLY A 19 8.72 -11.39 -17.10
C GLY A 19 8.52 -9.93 -17.51
N GLN A 20 9.14 -8.98 -16.78
CA GLN A 20 9.03 -7.56 -17.08
C GLN A 20 9.96 -7.14 -18.22
N LYS A 21 9.62 -6.04 -18.91
CA LYS A 21 10.49 -5.47 -19.94
C LYS A 21 11.77 -4.95 -19.28
N VAL A 22 12.93 -5.26 -19.86
CA VAL A 22 14.24 -4.82 -19.33
C VAL A 22 14.31 -3.29 -19.18
N SER A 23 13.71 -2.54 -20.12
CA SER A 23 13.63 -1.07 -20.03
C SER A 23 12.77 -0.58 -18.86
N ALA A 24 11.69 -1.29 -18.50
CA ALA A 24 10.87 -0.95 -17.34
C ALA A 24 11.64 -1.21 -16.05
N ILE A 25 12.36 -2.33 -15.97
CA ILE A 25 13.23 -2.65 -14.83
C ILE A 25 14.31 -1.57 -14.67
N ALA A 26 15.00 -1.19 -15.76
CA ALA A 26 16.00 -0.14 -15.74
C ALA A 26 15.44 1.20 -15.22
N ASN A 27 14.25 1.59 -15.68
CA ASN A 27 13.58 2.79 -15.19
C ASN A 27 13.27 2.71 -13.69
N VAL A 28 12.83 1.56 -13.18
CA VAL A 28 12.61 1.36 -11.73
C VAL A 28 13.92 1.55 -10.96
N VAL A 29 15.02 0.95 -11.42
CA VAL A 29 16.34 1.10 -10.79
C VAL A 29 16.76 2.56 -10.77
N THR A 30 16.69 3.26 -11.90
CA THR A 30 17.02 4.69 -11.98
C THR A 30 16.17 5.52 -11.01
N LYS A 31 14.88 5.23 -10.88
CA LYS A 31 14.03 5.94 -9.89
C LYS A 31 14.38 5.60 -8.44
N LEU A 32 14.79 4.37 -8.15
CA LEU A 32 15.29 4.04 -6.82
C LEU A 32 16.62 4.75 -6.53
N GLU A 33 17.49 4.93 -7.52
CA GLU A 33 18.73 5.70 -7.38
C GLU A 33 18.47 7.20 -7.18
N GLU A 34 17.61 7.80 -8.01
CA GLU A 34 17.23 9.23 -7.92
C GLU A 34 16.65 9.61 -6.53
N HIS A 35 16.02 8.66 -5.83
CA HIS A 35 15.43 8.86 -4.51
C HIS A 35 16.28 8.27 -3.35
N ASP A 36 17.52 7.85 -3.63
CA ASP A 36 18.46 7.15 -2.73
C ASP A 36 17.85 5.94 -2.00
N ALA A 37 16.98 5.19 -2.67
CA ALA A 37 16.40 3.97 -2.15
C ALA A 37 17.14 2.71 -2.60
N MET A 38 18.04 2.83 -3.58
CA MET A 38 18.81 1.68 -4.10
C MET A 38 19.79 1.11 -3.06
N SER A 39 20.32 1.93 -2.15
CA SER A 39 21.29 1.50 -1.13
C SER A 39 20.73 0.48 -0.12
N HIS A 40 19.40 0.46 0.07
CA HIS A 40 18.72 -0.51 0.93
C HIS A 40 17.84 -1.49 0.14
N THR A 41 17.98 -1.55 -1.18
CA THR A 41 17.15 -2.38 -2.05
C THR A 41 17.96 -3.40 -2.84
N ILE A 42 17.52 -4.66 -2.83
CA ILE A 42 18.02 -5.73 -3.69
C ILE A 42 17.08 -5.86 -4.89
N ILE A 43 17.63 -5.91 -6.10
CA ILE A 43 16.88 -6.17 -7.33
C ILE A 43 17.15 -7.59 -7.81
N VAL A 44 16.09 -8.38 -7.95
CA VAL A 44 16.13 -9.70 -8.60
C VAL A 44 15.38 -9.58 -9.92
N ALA A 45 16.06 -9.77 -11.04
CA ALA A 45 15.47 -9.60 -12.35
C ALA A 45 15.50 -10.91 -13.15
N ALA A 46 14.32 -11.34 -13.60
CA ALA A 46 14.14 -12.30 -14.68
C ALA A 46 13.21 -11.64 -15.71
N GLY A 47 13.78 -11.03 -16.74
CA GLY A 47 13.07 -10.25 -17.74
C GLY A 47 12.23 -11.10 -18.70
N ALA A 48 11.42 -10.44 -19.52
CA ALA A 48 10.54 -11.09 -20.50
C ALA A 48 11.27 -12.00 -21.52
N SER A 49 12.55 -11.73 -21.79
CA SER A 49 13.39 -12.51 -22.71
C SER A 49 14.07 -13.72 -22.05
N ASP A 50 14.06 -13.79 -20.71
CA ASP A 50 14.66 -14.90 -20.00
C ASP A 50 13.78 -16.16 -20.07
N SER A 51 14.37 -17.33 -19.81
CA SER A 51 13.64 -18.59 -19.88
C SER A 51 12.49 -18.65 -18.87
N ALA A 52 11.43 -19.40 -19.21
CA ALA A 52 10.31 -19.63 -18.31
C ALA A 52 10.77 -20.23 -16.96
N ALA A 53 11.83 -21.04 -16.95
CA ALA A 53 12.42 -21.58 -15.72
C ALA A 53 12.99 -20.48 -14.81
N MET A 54 13.68 -19.48 -15.38
CA MET A 54 14.22 -18.34 -14.63
C MET A 54 13.10 -17.46 -14.07
N GLN A 55 12.09 -17.15 -14.88
CA GLN A 55 10.93 -16.37 -14.44
C GLN A 55 10.15 -17.09 -13.32
N TYR A 56 9.97 -18.41 -13.45
CA TYR A 56 9.34 -19.24 -12.43
C TYR A 56 10.10 -19.23 -11.09
N ILE A 57 11.44 -19.32 -11.11
CA ILE A 57 12.24 -19.45 -9.89
C ILE A 57 12.59 -18.12 -9.20
N ALA A 58 12.61 -17.01 -9.95
CA ALA A 58 13.04 -15.70 -9.44
C ALA A 58 12.33 -15.27 -8.13
N PRO A 59 11.00 -15.47 -7.94
CA PRO A 59 10.34 -15.13 -6.68
C PRO A 59 10.86 -15.94 -5.48
N TYR A 60 11.18 -17.22 -5.69
CA TYR A 60 11.73 -18.05 -4.63
C TYR A 60 13.14 -17.60 -4.22
N ALA A 61 13.94 -17.17 -5.19
CA ALA A 61 15.28 -16.63 -4.96
C ALA A 61 15.22 -15.30 -4.20
N GLY A 62 14.37 -14.36 -4.63
CA GLY A 62 14.18 -13.09 -3.92
C GLY A 62 13.65 -13.31 -2.49
N CYS A 63 12.70 -14.23 -2.32
CA CYS A 63 12.19 -14.59 -1.00
C CYS A 63 13.31 -15.16 -0.10
N ALA A 64 14.18 -16.03 -0.61
CA ALA A 64 15.32 -16.55 0.15
C ALA A 64 16.30 -15.45 0.60
N MET A 65 16.50 -14.42 -0.22
CA MET A 65 17.29 -13.24 0.18
C MET A 65 16.62 -12.46 1.31
N GLY A 66 15.28 -12.37 1.32
CA GLY A 66 14.51 -11.73 2.39
C GLY A 66 14.53 -12.50 3.70
N GLU A 67 14.41 -13.82 3.62
CA GLU A 67 14.46 -14.71 4.79
C GLU A 67 15.78 -14.60 5.55
N TYR A 68 16.90 -14.33 4.85
CA TYR A 68 18.19 -14.07 5.49
C TYR A 68 18.10 -12.98 6.58
N PHE A 69 17.35 -11.90 6.33
CA PHE A 69 17.15 -10.80 7.26
C PHE A 69 16.11 -11.14 8.34
N ARG A 70 14.98 -11.73 7.94
CA ARG A 70 13.92 -12.20 8.85
C ARG A 70 14.49 -13.11 9.95
N ASP A 71 15.30 -14.09 9.55
CA ASP A 71 15.82 -15.12 10.45
C ASP A 71 16.93 -14.58 11.38
N ARG A 72 17.41 -13.36 11.14
CA ARG A 72 18.40 -12.64 11.96
C ARG A 72 17.78 -11.49 12.77
N GLY A 73 16.46 -11.51 12.97
CA GLY A 73 15.77 -10.51 13.78
C GLY A 73 15.73 -9.12 13.14
N ARG A 74 15.80 -9.04 11.81
CA ARG A 74 15.64 -7.81 11.02
C ARG A 74 14.36 -7.85 10.20
N ASP A 75 13.91 -6.68 9.78
CA ASP A 75 12.73 -6.53 8.95
C ASP A 75 13.09 -6.36 7.48
N ALA A 76 12.37 -7.06 6.62
CA ALA A 76 12.50 -6.96 5.18
C ALA A 76 11.14 -6.80 4.49
N LEU A 77 11.12 -6.08 3.38
CA LEU A 77 9.98 -5.89 2.50
C LEU A 77 10.32 -6.49 1.13
N ILE A 78 9.47 -7.36 0.61
CA ILE A 78 9.60 -7.91 -0.74
C ILE A 78 8.39 -7.57 -1.62
N VAL A 79 8.66 -7.10 -2.83
CA VAL A 79 7.65 -6.83 -3.86
C VAL A 79 7.86 -7.82 -5.01
N TYR A 80 6.80 -8.54 -5.40
CA TYR A 80 6.83 -9.46 -6.54
C TYR A 80 6.08 -8.86 -7.73
N ASP A 81 6.80 -8.54 -8.80
CA ASP A 81 6.30 -7.85 -10.00
C ASP A 81 6.51 -8.69 -11.27
N ASP A 82 5.60 -9.57 -11.68
CA ASP A 82 4.33 -9.88 -11.04
C ASP A 82 4.07 -11.40 -10.99
N LEU A 83 3.25 -11.84 -10.04
CA LEU A 83 2.98 -13.27 -9.84
C LEU A 83 2.05 -13.85 -10.92
N THR A 84 1.34 -13.00 -11.66
CA THR A 84 0.58 -13.43 -12.84
C THR A 84 1.54 -14.00 -13.91
N LYS A 85 2.65 -13.31 -14.19
CA LYS A 85 3.70 -13.75 -15.12
C LYS A 85 4.46 -14.97 -14.59
N GLN A 86 4.65 -15.08 -13.26
CA GLN A 86 5.19 -16.32 -12.67
C GLN A 86 4.27 -17.53 -12.97
N ALA A 87 2.95 -17.37 -12.80
CA ALA A 87 1.99 -18.42 -13.10
C ALA A 87 1.97 -18.80 -14.60
N TRP A 88 2.13 -17.82 -15.50
CA TRP A 88 2.25 -18.09 -16.94
C TRP A 88 3.49 -18.90 -17.26
N ALA A 89 4.65 -18.51 -16.71
CA ALA A 89 5.90 -19.23 -16.88
C ALA A 89 5.80 -20.67 -16.34
N TYR A 90 5.18 -20.86 -15.17
CA TYR A 90 4.97 -22.19 -14.60
C TYR A 90 4.01 -23.05 -15.42
N ARG A 91 2.97 -22.43 -16.00
CA ARG A 91 2.05 -23.10 -16.94
C ARG A 91 2.78 -23.57 -18.18
N GLU A 92 3.62 -22.73 -18.79
CA GLU A 92 4.42 -23.10 -19.96
C GLU A 92 5.31 -24.32 -19.67
N VAL A 93 6.09 -24.27 -18.58
CA VAL A 93 6.95 -25.39 -18.16
C VAL A 93 6.13 -26.65 -17.94
N SER A 94 4.98 -26.55 -17.27
CA SER A 94 4.12 -27.71 -16.97
C SER A 94 3.53 -28.35 -18.22
N LEU A 95 3.11 -27.54 -19.20
CA LEU A 95 2.54 -28.03 -20.46
C LEU A 95 3.60 -28.68 -21.34
N LEU A 96 4.82 -28.13 -21.39
CA LEU A 96 5.96 -28.75 -22.08
C LEU A 96 6.30 -30.12 -21.50
N LEU A 97 6.17 -30.27 -20.18
CA LEU A 97 6.31 -31.54 -19.47
C LEU A 97 5.10 -32.49 -19.61
N ARG A 98 4.10 -32.11 -20.42
CA ARG A 98 2.86 -32.86 -20.66
C ARG A 98 2.08 -33.19 -19.38
N ARG A 99 2.15 -32.33 -18.36
CA ARG A 99 1.30 -32.43 -17.18
C ARG A 99 -0.15 -32.08 -17.57
N PRO A 100 -1.16 -32.84 -17.10
CA PRO A 100 -2.55 -32.52 -17.38
C PRO A 100 -2.94 -31.12 -16.87
N PRO A 101 -3.53 -30.25 -17.72
CA PRO A 101 -3.99 -28.93 -17.30
C PRO A 101 -5.41 -28.97 -16.68
N GLY A 102 -5.73 -27.94 -15.90
CA GLY A 102 -7.05 -27.68 -15.33
C GLY A 102 -7.69 -26.40 -15.87
N ARG A 103 -8.33 -25.62 -14.99
CA ARG A 103 -8.99 -24.34 -15.33
C ARG A 103 -8.00 -23.37 -15.96
N GLU A 104 -8.41 -22.70 -17.05
CA GLU A 104 -7.60 -21.73 -17.80
C GLU A 104 -6.21 -22.28 -18.24
N ALA A 105 -6.15 -23.60 -18.45
CA ALA A 105 -4.96 -24.36 -18.82
C ALA A 105 -3.81 -24.36 -17.79
N TYR A 106 -4.03 -23.90 -16.55
CA TYR A 106 -3.03 -23.96 -15.49
C TYR A 106 -2.87 -25.39 -14.94
N PRO A 107 -1.68 -25.79 -14.45
CA PRO A 107 -1.51 -27.07 -13.77
C PRO A 107 -2.27 -27.09 -12.44
N GLY A 108 -2.66 -28.28 -11.97
CA GLY A 108 -3.47 -28.43 -10.75
C GLY A 108 -2.82 -27.91 -9.46
N ASP A 109 -1.48 -27.78 -9.46
CA ASP A 109 -0.68 -27.29 -8.33
C ASP A 109 -0.31 -25.80 -8.44
N VAL A 110 -0.93 -25.03 -9.36
CA VAL A 110 -0.69 -23.57 -9.45
C VAL A 110 -1.09 -22.82 -8.17
N PHE A 111 -2.04 -23.34 -7.39
CA PHE A 111 -2.32 -22.80 -6.06
C PHE A 111 -1.12 -23.01 -5.12
N TYR A 112 -0.58 -24.22 -5.11
CA TYR A 112 0.56 -24.60 -4.27
C TYR A 112 1.83 -23.82 -4.62
N LEU A 113 2.01 -23.44 -5.90
CA LEU A 113 3.06 -22.55 -6.37
C LEU A 113 3.10 -21.26 -5.53
N HIS A 114 1.99 -20.53 -5.47
CA HIS A 114 1.93 -19.25 -4.78
C HIS A 114 1.78 -19.42 -3.27
N SER A 115 1.07 -20.44 -2.79
CA SER A 115 0.90 -20.61 -1.34
C SER A 115 2.23 -20.86 -0.65
N ARG A 116 3.03 -21.83 -1.11
CA ARG A 116 4.35 -22.09 -0.51
C ARG A 116 5.36 -20.93 -0.66
N LEU A 117 5.12 -20.02 -1.61
CA LEU A 117 5.93 -18.82 -1.78
C LEU A 117 5.51 -17.75 -0.76
N LEU A 118 4.22 -17.43 -0.71
CA LEU A 118 3.69 -16.33 0.09
C LEU A 118 3.65 -16.66 1.58
N GLU A 119 3.46 -17.92 1.96
CA GLU A 119 3.53 -18.37 3.36
C GLU A 119 4.92 -18.20 4.00
N ARG A 120 5.96 -17.94 3.19
CA ARG A 120 7.30 -17.58 3.70
C ARG A 120 7.37 -16.14 4.20
N ALA A 121 6.46 -15.28 3.76
CA ALA A 121 6.36 -13.91 4.26
C ALA A 121 5.64 -13.90 5.61
N SER A 122 6.42 -13.88 6.69
CA SER A 122 5.90 -14.01 8.05
C SER A 122 6.72 -13.21 9.06
N ARG A 123 6.17 -13.04 10.26
CA ARG A 123 6.90 -12.54 11.44
C ARG A 123 7.23 -13.72 12.35
N VAL A 124 8.50 -13.85 12.71
CA VAL A 124 8.99 -14.89 13.62
C VAL A 124 9.17 -14.35 15.04
N ASN A 125 8.99 -15.21 16.04
CA ASN A 125 9.16 -14.82 17.44
C ASN A 125 10.65 -14.77 17.84
N ALA A 126 10.95 -14.20 19.01
CA ALA A 126 12.33 -14.03 19.48
C ALA A 126 13.04 -15.37 19.73
N GLU A 127 12.32 -16.38 20.23
CA GLU A 127 12.86 -17.72 20.47
C GLU A 127 13.34 -18.38 19.16
N TYR A 128 12.60 -18.22 18.07
CA TYR A 128 13.01 -18.71 16.76
C TYR A 128 14.32 -18.06 16.31
N VAL A 129 14.42 -16.72 16.43
CA VAL A 129 15.61 -15.96 16.02
C VAL A 129 16.81 -16.36 16.88
N GLU A 130 16.65 -16.47 18.20
CA GLU A 130 17.71 -16.89 19.10
C GLU A 130 18.22 -18.30 18.75
N ARG A 131 17.30 -19.24 18.47
CA ARG A 131 17.65 -20.60 18.05
C ARG A 131 18.33 -20.63 16.69
N PHE A 132 17.86 -19.84 15.72
CA PHE A 132 18.42 -19.83 14.37
C PHE A 132 19.82 -19.20 14.33
N THR A 133 20.08 -18.22 15.19
CA THR A 133 21.35 -17.49 15.27
C THR A 133 22.30 -18.04 16.33
N ASP A 134 22.05 -19.24 16.86
CA ASP A 134 22.85 -19.88 17.91
C ASP A 134 23.13 -18.96 19.12
N GLY A 135 22.16 -18.11 19.47
CA GLY A 135 22.24 -17.16 20.58
C GLY A 135 22.95 -15.83 20.28
N GLU A 136 23.38 -15.58 19.04
CA GLU A 136 23.99 -14.30 18.64
C GLU A 136 23.00 -13.13 18.68
N VAL A 137 21.73 -13.38 18.33
CA VAL A 137 20.65 -12.38 18.37
C VAL A 137 19.62 -12.77 19.41
N LYS A 138 19.42 -11.90 20.40
CA LYS A 138 18.48 -12.10 21.52
C LYS A 138 17.41 -11.01 21.56
N ASP A 139 16.24 -11.36 22.07
CA ASP A 139 15.11 -10.46 22.31
C ASP A 139 14.62 -9.68 21.06
N LYS A 140 14.92 -10.16 19.86
CA LYS A 140 14.50 -9.55 18.59
C LYS A 140 13.61 -10.48 17.79
N THR A 141 12.58 -9.91 17.18
CA THR A 141 11.75 -10.57 16.16
C THR A 141 12.16 -10.07 14.78
N GLY A 142 12.15 -10.93 13.77
CA GLY A 142 12.29 -10.49 12.38
C GLY A 142 11.00 -10.71 11.60
N SER A 143 10.85 -9.97 10.51
CA SER A 143 9.70 -10.09 9.62
C SER A 143 10.08 -9.99 8.14
N LEU A 144 9.34 -10.72 7.31
CA LEU A 144 9.35 -10.55 5.86
C LEU A 144 7.95 -10.15 5.42
N THR A 145 7.76 -8.88 5.08
CA THR A 145 6.50 -8.36 4.54
C THR A 145 6.49 -8.53 3.03
N ALA A 146 5.44 -9.13 2.45
CA ALA A 146 5.32 -9.33 1.01
C ALA A 146 4.19 -8.51 0.39
N LEU A 147 4.48 -7.86 -0.73
CA LEU A 147 3.52 -7.18 -1.59
C LEU A 147 3.53 -7.82 -2.99
N PRO A 148 2.75 -8.89 -3.21
CA PRO A 148 2.61 -9.47 -4.53
C PRO A 148 1.74 -8.58 -5.44
N ILE A 149 2.17 -8.39 -6.68
CA ILE A 149 1.38 -7.76 -7.73
C ILE A 149 0.71 -8.85 -8.56
N ILE A 150 -0.59 -8.64 -8.83
CA ILE A 150 -1.40 -9.49 -9.71
C ILE A 150 -2.04 -8.60 -10.76
N GLU A 151 -1.76 -8.92 -12.02
CA GLU A 151 -2.44 -8.34 -13.17
C GLU A 151 -3.79 -9.06 -13.36
N THR A 152 -4.88 -8.28 -13.45
CA THR A 152 -6.22 -8.75 -13.83
C THR A 152 -6.55 -8.29 -15.25
N GLN A 153 -7.30 -9.09 -15.99
CA GLN A 153 -7.74 -8.73 -17.34
C GLN A 153 -9.10 -8.03 -17.26
N ALA A 154 -9.18 -6.80 -17.76
CA ALA A 154 -10.40 -5.99 -17.73
C ALA A 154 -11.07 -5.88 -16.34
N GLY A 155 -10.27 -5.90 -15.26
CA GLY A 155 -10.78 -5.83 -13.89
C GLY A 155 -11.42 -7.12 -13.37
N ASP A 156 -11.34 -8.24 -14.09
CA ASP A 156 -11.90 -9.51 -13.63
C ASP A 156 -11.10 -10.12 -12.46
N VAL A 157 -11.60 -9.89 -11.25
CA VAL A 157 -11.07 -10.45 -10.00
C VAL A 157 -11.47 -11.91 -9.76
N SER A 158 -12.42 -12.44 -10.54
CA SER A 158 -12.96 -13.81 -10.40
C SER A 158 -12.20 -14.85 -11.24
N ALA A 159 -11.24 -14.38 -12.05
CA ALA A 159 -10.31 -15.23 -12.78
C ALA A 159 -9.50 -16.15 -11.83
N PHE A 160 -9.01 -17.27 -12.36
CA PHE A 160 -8.49 -18.34 -11.53
C PHE A 160 -7.26 -17.94 -10.69
N VAL A 161 -6.25 -17.31 -11.29
CA VAL A 161 -5.03 -16.90 -10.58
C VAL A 161 -5.29 -15.76 -9.56
N PRO A 162 -6.01 -14.67 -9.91
CA PRO A 162 -6.37 -13.64 -8.94
C PRO A 162 -7.13 -14.19 -7.73
N THR A 163 -8.14 -15.05 -7.96
CA THR A 163 -8.92 -15.65 -6.86
C THR A 163 -8.04 -16.48 -5.92
N ASN A 164 -7.12 -17.29 -6.48
CA ASN A 164 -6.19 -18.09 -5.69
C ASN A 164 -5.31 -17.20 -4.81
N VAL A 165 -4.73 -16.13 -5.35
CA VAL A 165 -3.81 -15.26 -4.60
C VAL A 165 -4.56 -14.45 -3.54
N ILE A 166 -5.77 -13.96 -3.84
CA ILE A 166 -6.65 -13.32 -2.83
C ILE A 166 -6.94 -14.28 -1.66
N SER A 167 -7.10 -15.58 -1.93
CA SER A 167 -7.35 -16.55 -0.86
C SER A 167 -6.11 -16.84 0.01
N ILE A 168 -4.90 -16.54 -0.50
CA ILE A 168 -3.64 -16.75 0.21
C ILE A 168 -3.23 -15.49 1.00
N THR A 169 -3.34 -14.31 0.42
CA THR A 169 -2.86 -13.07 1.06
C THR A 169 -3.78 -12.59 2.18
N ASP A 170 -3.22 -11.92 3.19
CA ASP A 170 -3.97 -11.33 4.32
C ASP A 170 -4.71 -10.03 3.98
N GLY A 171 -5.12 -9.87 2.73
CA GLY A 171 -5.73 -8.67 2.20
C GLY A 171 -5.30 -8.37 0.78
N GLN A 172 -5.87 -7.30 0.23
CA GLN A 172 -5.63 -6.85 -1.12
C GLN A 172 -5.88 -5.35 -1.23
N ILE A 173 -5.12 -4.70 -2.12
CA ILE A 173 -5.37 -3.34 -2.59
C ILE A 173 -5.79 -3.47 -4.05
N PHE A 174 -7.04 -3.14 -4.34
CA PHE A 174 -7.58 -3.16 -5.68
C PHE A 174 -7.45 -1.76 -6.30
N LEU A 175 -6.80 -1.69 -7.46
CA LEU A 175 -6.61 -0.46 -8.22
C LEU A 175 -7.60 -0.45 -9.38
N ASP A 176 -8.53 0.50 -9.35
CA ASP A 176 -9.63 0.59 -10.31
C ASP A 176 -9.26 1.46 -11.52
N THR A 177 -9.63 1.00 -12.72
CA THR A 177 -9.28 1.68 -13.97
C THR A 177 -10.09 2.95 -14.20
N ASP A 178 -11.36 2.98 -13.78
CA ASP A 178 -12.24 4.14 -13.96
C ASP A 178 -11.85 5.26 -12.97
N LEU A 179 -11.48 4.90 -11.73
CA LEU A 179 -10.89 5.84 -10.78
C LEU A 179 -9.58 6.44 -11.34
N PHE A 180 -8.72 5.60 -11.92
CA PHE A 180 -7.47 6.07 -12.51
C PHE A 180 -7.69 7.04 -13.68
N ASN A 181 -8.65 6.71 -14.57
CA ASN A 181 -8.99 7.51 -15.76
C ASN A 181 -9.69 8.82 -15.40
N SER A 182 -10.44 8.86 -14.30
CA SER A 182 -11.04 10.09 -13.75
C SER A 182 -10.06 10.97 -12.96
N GLY A 183 -8.78 10.58 -12.91
CA GLY A 183 -7.71 11.37 -12.31
C GLY A 183 -7.54 11.16 -10.80
N ILE A 184 -8.17 10.14 -10.21
CA ILE A 184 -7.93 9.74 -8.82
C ILE A 184 -6.69 8.85 -8.78
N ARG A 185 -5.63 9.35 -8.13
CA ARG A 185 -4.34 8.66 -8.01
C ARG A 185 -3.82 8.85 -6.58
N PRO A 186 -3.56 7.78 -5.82
CA PRO A 186 -3.70 6.37 -6.19
C PRO A 186 -5.16 5.93 -6.36
N ALA A 187 -5.42 5.07 -7.34
CA ALA A 187 -6.77 4.67 -7.76
C ALA A 187 -7.35 3.54 -6.89
N ILE A 188 -7.29 3.70 -5.57
CA ILE A 188 -7.66 2.64 -4.62
C ILE A 188 -9.18 2.54 -4.50
N ASP A 189 -9.70 1.35 -4.75
CA ASP A 189 -11.08 1.00 -4.48
C ASP A 189 -11.27 0.67 -2.99
N ALA A 190 -11.85 1.58 -2.21
CA ALA A 190 -12.03 1.40 -0.76
C ALA A 190 -13.01 0.27 -0.38
N GLY A 191 -13.89 -0.16 -1.29
CA GLY A 191 -14.88 -1.21 -1.06
C GLY A 191 -14.32 -2.60 -1.31
N LEU A 192 -13.56 -2.77 -2.40
CA LEU A 192 -12.94 -4.04 -2.77
C LEU A 192 -11.60 -4.28 -2.06
N SER A 193 -10.92 -3.21 -1.63
CA SER A 193 -9.65 -3.30 -0.90
C SER A 193 -9.87 -3.62 0.58
N VAL A 194 -9.16 -4.61 1.09
CA VAL A 194 -9.30 -5.11 2.46
C VAL A 194 -7.92 -5.40 3.05
N SER A 195 -7.76 -5.14 4.34
CA SER A 195 -6.66 -5.68 5.14
C SER A 195 -7.27 -6.57 6.23
N ARG A 196 -6.89 -7.84 6.29
CA ARG A 196 -7.39 -8.80 7.28
C ARG A 196 -6.70 -8.64 8.64
N VAL A 197 -5.51 -8.05 8.67
CA VAL A 197 -4.83 -7.62 9.91
C VAL A 197 -5.53 -6.40 10.52
N GLY A 198 -6.08 -5.53 9.67
CA GLY A 198 -6.85 -4.36 10.09
C GLY A 198 -6.06 -3.37 10.93
N GLY A 199 -6.71 -2.77 11.93
CA GLY A 199 -6.12 -1.71 12.74
C GLY A 199 -4.99 -2.14 13.68
N ALA A 200 -4.61 -3.42 13.73
CA ALA A 200 -3.45 -3.88 14.48
C ALA A 200 -2.11 -3.49 13.81
N ALA A 201 -2.12 -3.24 12.50
CA ALA A 201 -0.94 -2.81 11.73
C ALA A 201 -0.78 -1.28 11.68
N GLN A 202 -1.65 -0.51 12.37
CA GLN A 202 -1.66 0.95 12.34
C GLN A 202 -1.11 1.53 13.64
N THR A 203 -0.47 2.71 13.54
CA THR A 203 -0.24 3.55 14.73
C THR A 203 -1.59 3.96 15.34
N LYS A 204 -1.60 4.27 16.64
CA LYS A 204 -2.86 4.56 17.35
C LYS A 204 -3.56 5.78 16.76
N ILE A 205 -2.80 6.81 16.38
CA ILE A 205 -3.34 8.01 15.73
C ILE A 205 -4.01 7.70 14.40
N ILE A 206 -3.33 7.00 13.49
CA ILE A 206 -3.87 6.63 12.17
C ILE A 206 -5.08 5.71 12.32
N LYS A 207 -5.07 4.79 13.28
CA LYS A 207 -6.24 3.94 13.56
C LYS A 207 -7.46 4.77 13.96
N LYS A 208 -7.27 5.80 14.79
CA LYS A 208 -8.36 6.64 15.28
C LYS A 208 -8.93 7.54 14.19
N VAL A 209 -8.07 8.22 13.42
CA VAL A 209 -8.52 9.14 12.36
C VAL A 209 -8.89 8.42 11.06
N GLY A 210 -8.21 7.33 10.71
CA GLY A 210 -8.46 6.60 9.46
C GLY A 210 -9.81 5.85 9.42
N GLY A 211 -10.33 5.44 10.58
CA GLY A 211 -11.59 4.69 10.66
C GLY A 211 -12.79 5.45 10.08
N GLY A 212 -12.92 6.74 10.40
CA GLY A 212 -13.99 7.60 9.88
C GLY A 212 -13.90 7.81 8.36
N ILE A 213 -12.68 8.03 7.87
CA ILE A 213 -12.40 8.27 6.45
C ILE A 213 -12.77 7.06 5.59
N ARG A 214 -12.40 5.84 6.01
CA ARG A 214 -12.76 4.61 5.28
C ARG A 214 -14.27 4.45 5.15
N LEU A 215 -15.00 4.67 6.25
CA LEU A 215 -16.46 4.56 6.26
C LEU A 215 -17.10 5.61 5.33
N ALA A 216 -16.61 6.86 5.40
CA ALA A 216 -17.09 7.94 4.56
C ALA A 216 -16.87 7.67 3.06
N LEU A 217 -15.70 7.15 2.68
CA LEU A 217 -15.39 6.78 1.29
C LEU A 217 -16.28 5.65 0.77
N ALA A 218 -16.52 4.62 1.59
CA ALA A 218 -17.40 3.51 1.20
C ALA A 218 -18.84 3.98 0.99
N GLN A 219 -19.38 4.74 1.94
CA GLN A 219 -20.74 5.29 1.85
C GLN A 219 -20.88 6.29 0.70
N TYR A 220 -19.87 7.14 0.47
CA TYR A 220 -19.87 8.09 -0.64
C TYR A 220 -20.05 7.38 -1.98
N ARG A 221 -19.37 6.25 -2.19
CA ARG A 221 -19.44 5.54 -3.46
C ARG A 221 -20.81 4.91 -3.70
N GLU A 222 -21.41 4.31 -2.67
CA GLU A 222 -22.78 3.80 -2.75
C GLU A 222 -23.76 4.94 -3.07
N LEU A 223 -23.72 6.03 -2.29
CA LEU A 223 -24.59 7.18 -2.48
C LEU A 223 -24.39 7.88 -3.83
N ALA A 224 -23.15 7.97 -4.32
CA ALA A 224 -22.84 8.59 -5.60
C ALA A 224 -23.55 7.84 -6.75
N ALA A 225 -23.54 6.51 -6.72
CA ALA A 225 -24.25 5.70 -7.71
C ALA A 225 -25.77 5.90 -7.66
N TYR A 226 -26.37 5.94 -6.47
CA TYR A 226 -27.81 6.20 -6.32
C TYR A 226 -28.22 7.62 -6.69
N SER A 227 -27.39 8.61 -6.36
CA SER A 227 -27.67 10.03 -6.57
C SER A 227 -27.76 10.42 -8.05
N GLN A 228 -27.17 9.63 -8.96
CA GLN A 228 -27.30 9.84 -10.40
C GLN A 228 -28.73 9.65 -10.91
N PHE A 229 -29.58 8.93 -10.16
CA PHE A 229 -30.95 8.60 -10.55
C PHE A 229 -32.02 9.37 -9.76
N ALA A 230 -31.62 10.14 -8.74
CA ALA A 230 -32.55 10.88 -7.87
C ALA A 230 -32.53 12.38 -8.20
N SER A 231 -33.71 12.98 -8.41
CA SER A 231 -33.83 14.42 -8.68
C SER A 231 -33.76 15.26 -7.41
N ASP A 232 -34.31 14.77 -6.30
CA ASP A 232 -34.33 15.45 -5.01
C ASP A 232 -33.61 14.61 -3.96
N LEU A 233 -32.49 15.13 -3.48
CA LEU A 233 -31.74 14.59 -2.35
C LEU A 233 -32.06 15.43 -1.11
N ASP A 234 -32.36 14.77 0.00
CA ASP A 234 -32.48 15.44 1.29
C ASP A 234 -31.14 16.09 1.71
N GLU A 235 -31.21 17.04 2.65
CA GLU A 235 -30.04 17.84 3.05
C GLU A 235 -28.92 16.99 3.66
N GLN A 236 -29.25 15.93 4.39
CA GLN A 236 -28.28 15.05 5.03
C GLN A 236 -27.50 14.26 3.97
N THR A 237 -28.20 13.68 3.00
CA THR A 237 -27.59 12.98 1.87
C THR A 237 -26.72 13.91 1.04
N ARG A 238 -27.16 15.16 0.81
CA ARG A 238 -26.36 16.18 0.10
C ARG A 238 -25.07 16.50 0.84
N LYS A 239 -25.13 16.74 2.15
CA LYS A 239 -23.93 17.01 2.98
C LYS A 239 -22.95 15.84 2.97
N GLN A 240 -23.46 14.61 3.05
CA GLN A 240 -22.63 13.41 3.00
C GLN A 240 -21.93 13.24 1.65
N LEU A 241 -22.63 13.50 0.54
CA LEU A 241 -22.03 13.48 -0.80
C LEU A 241 -20.95 14.55 -0.98
N GLU A 242 -21.22 15.78 -0.54
CA GLU A 242 -20.27 16.89 -0.65
C GLU A 242 -19.01 16.66 0.17
N ARG A 243 -19.16 16.08 1.36
CA ARG A 243 -18.03 15.66 2.19
C ARG A 243 -17.26 14.50 1.57
N GLY A 244 -17.96 13.51 1.02
CA GLY A 244 -17.37 12.37 0.33
C GLY A 244 -16.52 12.78 -0.89
N LYS A 245 -16.97 13.79 -1.67
CA LYS A 245 -16.19 14.38 -2.77
C LYS A 245 -14.87 14.97 -2.27
N ARG A 246 -14.89 15.74 -1.19
CA ARG A 246 -13.70 16.38 -0.61
C ARG A 246 -12.73 15.36 -0.04
N ILE A 247 -13.24 14.35 0.67
CA ILE A 247 -12.41 13.24 1.19
C ILE A 247 -11.79 12.46 0.03
N THR A 248 -12.53 12.19 -1.04
CA THR A 248 -12.00 11.52 -2.24
C THR A 248 -10.89 12.34 -2.88
N GLU A 249 -11.07 13.66 -2.96
CA GLU A 249 -10.05 14.57 -3.48
C GLU A 249 -8.80 14.63 -2.59
N LEU A 250 -8.98 14.64 -1.26
CA LEU A 250 -7.91 14.60 -0.27
C LEU A 250 -7.04 13.34 -0.40
N MET A 251 -7.61 12.22 -0.84
CA MET A 251 -6.86 10.97 -1.03
C MET A 251 -5.95 10.99 -2.26
N LYS A 252 -5.99 12.06 -3.08
CA LYS A 252 -5.08 12.18 -4.23
C LYS A 252 -3.68 12.54 -3.77
N GLN A 253 -2.71 11.77 -4.22
CA GLN A 253 -1.31 11.95 -3.88
C GLN A 253 -0.45 11.82 -5.14
N LYS A 254 0.53 12.73 -5.28
CA LYS A 254 1.49 12.67 -6.37
C LYS A 254 2.45 11.50 -6.16
N GLN A 255 2.90 10.89 -7.26
CA GLN A 255 3.94 9.88 -7.22
C GLN A 255 5.24 10.47 -6.66
N TYR A 256 6.01 9.67 -5.93
CA TYR A 256 7.27 10.03 -5.30
C TYR A 256 7.19 11.10 -4.20
N ALA A 257 5.99 11.39 -3.70
CA ALA A 257 5.76 12.30 -2.59
C ALA A 257 5.14 11.56 -1.39
N PRO A 258 5.83 10.57 -0.78
CA PRO A 258 5.30 9.86 0.39
C PRO A 258 5.04 10.82 1.55
N LEU A 259 3.99 10.56 2.32
CA LEU A 259 3.64 11.33 3.51
C LEU A 259 4.13 10.61 4.77
N SER A 260 4.60 11.38 5.74
CA SER A 260 4.89 10.93 7.11
C SER A 260 3.60 10.55 7.86
N VAL A 261 3.74 9.86 9.00
CA VAL A 261 2.59 9.49 9.83
C VAL A 261 1.92 10.76 10.37
N ALA A 262 2.71 11.75 10.76
CA ALA A 262 2.21 13.04 11.22
C ALA A 262 1.41 13.79 10.14
N GLU A 263 1.94 13.93 8.92
CA GLU A 263 1.22 14.59 7.82
C GLU A 263 -0.09 13.89 7.48
N MET A 264 -0.06 12.57 7.36
CA MET A 264 -1.29 11.79 7.13
C MET A 264 -2.30 11.99 8.25
N ALA A 265 -1.85 11.98 9.51
CA ALA A 265 -2.73 12.13 10.66
C ALA A 265 -3.49 13.46 10.63
N VAL A 266 -2.79 14.57 10.39
CA VAL A 266 -3.41 15.91 10.37
C VAL A 266 -4.33 16.08 9.15
N SER A 267 -3.92 15.63 7.96
CA SER A 267 -4.77 15.66 6.76
C SER A 267 -6.08 14.88 6.97
N LEU A 268 -6.00 13.67 7.53
CA LEU A 268 -7.17 12.85 7.81
C LEU A 268 -8.04 13.44 8.94
N PHE A 269 -7.42 14.05 9.96
CA PHE A 269 -8.12 14.75 11.02
C PHE A 269 -8.91 15.94 10.49
N ALA A 270 -8.32 16.76 9.61
CA ALA A 270 -9.00 17.87 8.94
C ALA A 270 -10.25 17.41 8.16
N GLY A 271 -10.16 16.29 7.43
CA GLY A 271 -11.31 15.69 6.74
C GLY A 271 -12.38 15.10 7.66
N ASN A 272 -12.00 14.67 8.87
CA ASN A 272 -12.94 14.12 9.86
C ASN A 272 -13.67 15.20 10.67
N GLU A 273 -13.02 16.31 10.97
CA GLU A 273 -13.57 17.36 11.83
C GLU A 273 -14.26 18.49 11.05
N GLY A 274 -14.36 18.36 9.72
CA GLY A 274 -15.13 19.29 8.88
C GLY A 274 -14.35 20.52 8.41
N TYR A 275 -13.04 20.58 8.64
CA TYR A 275 -12.17 21.68 8.18
C TYR A 275 -12.11 21.82 6.64
N LEU A 276 -12.58 20.82 5.90
CA LEU A 276 -12.64 20.85 4.44
C LEU A 276 -14.01 21.23 3.89
N ASP A 277 -15.05 21.36 4.73
CA ASP A 277 -16.44 21.50 4.26
C ASP A 277 -16.67 22.81 3.49
N ASP A 278 -16.01 23.90 3.91
CA ASP A 278 -15.99 25.21 3.26
C ASP A 278 -15.01 25.32 2.08
N VAL A 279 -14.11 24.34 1.91
CA VAL A 279 -13.12 24.33 0.82
C VAL A 279 -13.77 23.82 -0.47
N PRO A 280 -13.66 24.57 -1.59
CA PRO A 280 -14.09 24.07 -2.89
C PRO A 280 -13.36 22.79 -3.28
N VAL A 281 -14.07 21.81 -3.87
CA VAL A 281 -13.50 20.48 -4.18
C VAL A 281 -12.20 20.59 -4.98
N ASN A 282 -12.16 21.43 -6.02
CA ASN A 282 -10.96 21.63 -6.85
C ASN A 282 -9.78 22.33 -6.14
N LYS A 283 -9.98 22.81 -4.91
CA LYS A 283 -8.96 23.46 -4.07
C LYS A 283 -8.48 22.59 -2.92
N VAL A 284 -9.08 21.41 -2.69
CA VAL A 284 -8.72 20.53 -1.56
C VAL A 284 -7.24 20.10 -1.60
N VAL A 285 -6.73 19.72 -2.77
CA VAL A 285 -5.31 19.32 -2.90
C VAL A 285 -4.36 20.50 -2.65
N ALA A 286 -4.76 21.71 -3.07
CA ALA A 286 -3.98 22.92 -2.81
C ALA A 286 -3.98 23.26 -1.31
N PHE A 287 -5.16 23.23 -0.67
CA PHE A 287 -5.32 23.37 0.78
C PHE A 287 -4.43 22.40 1.54
N GLU A 288 -4.44 21.12 1.18
CA GLU A 288 -3.63 20.09 1.85
C GLU A 288 -2.13 20.32 1.65
N THR A 289 -1.71 20.79 0.47
CA THR A 289 -0.31 21.12 0.19
C THR A 289 0.17 22.30 1.04
N GLU A 290 -0.61 23.38 1.10
CA GLU A 290 -0.27 24.57 1.90
C GLU A 290 -0.31 24.26 3.41
N LEU A 291 -1.30 23.47 3.86
CA LEU A 291 -1.41 23.01 5.23
C LEU A 291 -0.15 22.24 5.64
N ARG A 292 0.30 21.29 4.82
CA ARG A 292 1.54 20.54 5.10
C ARG A 292 2.77 21.44 5.10
N GLY A 293 2.82 22.44 4.23
CA GLY A 293 3.86 23.46 4.23
C GLY A 293 3.94 24.21 5.56
N TYR A 294 2.79 24.74 6.01
CA TYR A 294 2.64 25.41 7.31
C TYR A 294 3.03 24.52 8.48
N LEU A 295 2.54 23.27 8.51
CA LEU A 295 2.84 22.32 9.59
C LEU A 295 4.34 22.04 9.69
N GLY A 296 5.02 21.92 8.55
CA GLY A 296 6.46 21.69 8.50
C GLY A 296 7.30 22.90 8.91
N SER A 297 6.80 24.13 8.72
CA SER A 297 7.54 25.36 9.06
C SER A 297 7.26 25.87 10.46
N GLU A 298 6.00 25.85 10.90
CA GLU A 298 5.54 26.56 12.11
C GLU A 298 5.09 25.60 13.23
N GLN A 299 4.65 24.39 12.89
CA GLN A 299 4.15 23.40 13.86
C GLN A 299 5.07 22.17 14.00
N LYS A 300 6.38 22.37 13.78
CA LYS A 300 7.35 21.27 13.76
C LYS A 300 7.37 20.45 15.05
N ASP A 301 7.29 21.08 16.21
CA ASP A 301 7.29 20.40 17.51
C ASP A 301 6.09 19.43 17.65
N LEU A 302 4.92 19.81 17.11
CA LEU A 302 3.74 18.94 17.07
C LEU A 302 3.97 17.75 16.12
N MET A 303 4.53 18.01 14.93
CA MET A 303 4.79 16.98 13.93
C MET A 303 5.80 15.94 14.43
N ASP A 304 6.89 16.39 15.03
CA ASP A 304 7.92 15.53 15.63
C ASP A 304 7.33 14.69 16.78
N LYS A 305 6.50 15.30 17.65
CA LYS A 305 5.79 14.59 18.73
C LYS A 305 4.86 13.50 18.20
N ILE A 306 4.15 13.74 17.10
CA ILE A 306 3.26 12.75 16.48
C ILE A 306 4.07 11.61 15.86
N GLU A 307 5.16 11.92 15.15
CA GLU A 307 5.98 10.92 14.46
C GLU A 307 6.67 9.98 15.47
N GLU A 308 7.17 10.51 16.59
CA GLU A 308 7.82 9.70 17.63
C GLU A 308 6.83 8.85 18.43
N SER A 309 5.71 9.43 18.86
CA SER A 309 4.78 8.74 19.75
C SER A 309 3.79 7.82 19.02
N GLY A 310 3.35 8.22 17.83
CA GLY A 310 2.24 7.60 17.11
C GLY A 310 0.93 7.53 17.90
N ASP A 311 0.80 8.29 19.01
CA ASP A 311 -0.31 8.21 19.95
C ASP A 311 -1.43 9.21 19.62
N TYR A 312 -2.61 8.95 20.17
CA TYR A 312 -3.78 9.83 20.06
C TYR A 312 -4.16 10.34 21.46
N SER A 313 -3.35 11.25 22.00
CA SER A 313 -3.61 11.88 23.30
C SER A 313 -4.38 13.18 23.16
N ASP A 314 -5.04 13.61 24.23
CA ASP A 314 -5.82 14.87 24.25
C ASP A 314 -4.93 16.09 23.91
N ASP A 315 -3.67 16.09 24.35
CA ASP A 315 -2.70 17.13 23.99
C ASP A 315 -2.43 17.19 22.49
N ILE A 316 -2.26 16.04 21.83
CA ILE A 316 -2.03 15.97 20.38
C ILE A 316 -3.29 16.42 19.64
N VAL A 317 -4.47 15.99 20.08
CA VAL A 317 -5.75 16.40 19.47
C VAL A 317 -5.95 17.90 19.60
N LYS A 318 -5.68 18.46 20.78
CA LYS A 318 -5.75 19.91 21.01
C LYS A 318 -4.77 20.65 20.12
N GLY A 319 -3.52 20.20 20.03
CA GLY A 319 -2.51 20.79 19.15
C GLY A 319 -2.92 20.74 17.67
N MET A 320 -3.48 19.62 17.20
CA MET A 320 -4.00 19.52 15.81
C MET A 320 -5.16 20.48 15.56
N ARG A 321 -6.08 20.66 16.52
CA ARG A 321 -7.18 21.64 16.39
C ARG A 321 -6.63 23.07 16.34
N GLU A 322 -5.78 23.44 17.30
CA GLU A 322 -5.18 24.78 17.36
C GLU A 322 -4.40 25.11 16.08
N ALA A 323 -3.61 24.16 15.56
CA ALA A 323 -2.88 24.33 14.31
C ALA A 323 -3.81 24.49 13.09
N LEU A 324 -4.92 23.74 13.02
CA LEU A 324 -5.88 23.84 11.93
C LEU A 324 -6.71 25.12 12.00
N ASP A 325 -7.11 25.53 13.20
CA ASP A 325 -7.82 26.80 13.44
C ASP A 325 -6.92 27.98 13.05
N ASP A 326 -5.66 27.99 13.49
CA ASP A 326 -4.67 29.02 13.13
C ASP A 326 -4.40 29.06 11.62
N PHE A 327 -4.21 27.90 10.99
CA PHE A 327 -4.06 27.81 9.54
C PHE A 327 -5.26 28.42 8.80
N LYS A 328 -6.48 28.11 9.26
CA LYS A 328 -7.73 28.64 8.70
C LYS A 328 -7.93 30.13 8.95
N GLU A 329 -7.39 30.69 10.03
CA GLU A 329 -7.56 32.12 10.31
C GLU A 329 -6.50 32.97 9.60
N ASN A 330 -5.26 32.49 9.51
CA ASN A 330 -4.10 33.32 9.19
C ASN A 330 -3.43 33.01 7.85
N HIS A 331 -3.72 31.87 7.23
CA HIS A 331 -3.08 31.47 5.97
C HIS A 331 -4.03 31.59 4.78
N THR A 332 -3.48 31.51 3.56
CA THR A 332 -4.26 31.60 2.31
C THR A 332 -4.12 30.30 1.53
N TRP A 333 -5.22 29.81 0.94
CA TRP A 333 -5.28 28.54 0.21
C TRP A 333 -6.24 28.59 -1.00
#